data_AF-A0A847YDR9-F1
#
_entry.id   AF-A0A847YDR9-F1
#
_cell.length_a   1.000
_cell.length_b   1.000
_cell.length_c   1.000
_cell.angle_alpha   90.00
_cell.angle_beta   90.00
_cell.angle_gamma   90.00
#
_symmetry.space_group_name_H-M   'P 1'
#
loop_
_entity.id
_entity.type
_entity.pdbx_description
1 polymer ?
#
loop_
_entity_poly.entity_id
_entity_poly.type
_entity_poly.pdbx_seq_one_letter_code
_entity_poly.pdbx_strand_id
1 'polypeptide(L)'
;MPLTNTEFEAILNDASKRIDGDIAWQEDEDRSPCIEFRAEVQSDGGWPLLVRGSYNPRIPALSFVLILKTVGRVYGLDLGKDHHNPQCNQVGEKHKHKWTEQLRDKEAYVPQDITAPPTDPVAVWRQFCCEANLTHAGTLQAPPPVQKEPFP
;
A
#
# COMPACT_ATOMS: atom_id res chain seq x y z
N MET A 1 -4.17 -12.95 -20.10
CA MET A 1 -2.77 -12.72 -20.49
C MET A 1 -2.02 -12.26 -19.25
N PRO A 2 -0.74 -12.61 -19.07
CA PRO A 2 0.06 -12.04 -17.99
C PRO A 2 0.22 -10.53 -18.22
N LEU A 3 0.23 -9.74 -17.14
CA LEU A 3 0.62 -8.33 -17.19
C LEU A 3 2.03 -8.23 -17.76
N THR A 4 2.28 -7.27 -18.64
CA THR A 4 3.62 -6.95 -19.17
C THR A 4 4.24 -5.77 -18.43
N ASN A 5 5.56 -5.61 -18.53
CA ASN A 5 6.27 -4.43 -17.99
C ASN A 5 5.73 -3.15 -18.64
N THR A 6 5.41 -3.18 -19.94
CA THR A 6 4.84 -2.03 -20.64
C THR A 6 3.46 -1.64 -20.08
N GLU A 7 2.59 -2.62 -19.84
CA GLU A 7 1.28 -2.38 -19.23
C GLU A 7 1.41 -1.91 -17.77
N PHE A 8 2.35 -2.47 -17.02
CA PHE A 8 2.64 -2.04 -15.66
C PHE A 8 3.11 -0.58 -15.61
N GLU A 9 4.06 -0.20 -16.47
CA GLU A 9 4.51 1.19 -16.60
C GLU A 9 3.36 2.11 -17.05
N ALA A 10 2.47 1.64 -17.93
CA ALA A 10 1.28 2.41 -18.31
C ALA A 10 0.34 2.63 -17.11
N ILE A 11 0.14 1.62 -16.25
CA ILE A 11 -0.64 1.75 -15.02
C ILE A 11 -0.01 2.76 -14.06
N LEU A 12 1.30 2.68 -13.81
CA LEU A 12 1.98 3.60 -12.90
C LEU A 12 1.95 5.04 -13.42
N ASN A 13 2.17 5.24 -14.72
CA ASN A 13 2.20 6.57 -15.33
C ASN A 13 0.82 7.17 -15.61
N ASP A 14 -0.27 6.41 -15.45
CA ASP A 14 -1.63 6.92 -15.61
C ASP A 14 -1.98 7.97 -14.54
N ALA A 15 -1.94 9.25 -14.91
CA ALA A 15 -2.25 10.37 -14.01
C ALA A 15 -3.75 10.55 -13.73
N SER A 16 -4.63 9.79 -14.41
CA SER A 16 -6.07 9.83 -14.17
C SER A 16 -6.51 9.00 -12.96
N LYS A 17 -5.60 8.18 -12.41
CA LYS A 17 -5.85 7.32 -11.25
C LYS A 17 -6.32 8.18 -10.08
N ARG A 18 -7.52 7.88 -9.57
CA ARG A 18 -8.09 8.57 -8.42
C ARG A 18 -8.94 7.67 -7.52
N ILE A 19 -8.98 8.02 -6.24
CA ILE A 19 -9.98 7.53 -5.29
C ILE A 19 -10.87 8.70 -4.92
N ASP A 20 -12.19 8.50 -4.96
CA ASP A 20 -13.16 9.49 -4.54
C ASP A 20 -13.73 9.15 -3.16
N GLY A 21 -13.90 10.17 -2.31
CA GLY A 21 -14.51 10.04 -1.00
C GLY A 21 -13.54 9.70 0.12
N ASP A 22 -14.05 9.71 1.35
CA ASP A 22 -13.26 9.45 2.54
C ASP A 22 -12.98 7.96 2.70
N ILE A 23 -11.79 7.65 3.25
CA ILE A 23 -11.37 6.29 3.57
C ILE A 23 -11.29 6.17 5.09
N ALA A 24 -11.95 5.15 5.64
CA ALA A 24 -11.88 4.81 7.04
C ALA A 24 -11.27 3.42 7.23
N TRP A 25 -10.45 3.28 8.26
CA TRP A 25 -9.95 1.99 8.69
C TRP A 25 -11.06 1.17 9.34
N GLN A 26 -11.02 -0.13 9.12
CA GLN A 26 -11.98 -1.10 9.64
C GLN A 26 -11.22 -2.24 10.31
N GLU A 27 -11.87 -2.92 11.25
CA GLU A 27 -11.32 -4.13 11.85
C GLU A 27 -11.14 -5.22 10.80
N ASP A 28 -10.04 -5.95 10.91
CA ASP A 28 -9.81 -7.14 10.11
C ASP A 28 -10.77 -8.28 10.52
N GLU A 29 -11.21 -9.09 9.55
CA GLU A 29 -12.26 -10.10 9.72
C GLU A 29 -11.90 -11.16 10.79
N ASP A 30 -10.60 -11.44 10.91
CA ASP A 30 -10.04 -12.39 11.85
C ASP A 30 -9.89 -11.84 13.30
N ARG A 31 -10.37 -10.62 13.58
CA ARG A 31 -10.16 -9.91 14.86
C ARG A 31 -8.70 -9.82 15.27
N SER A 32 -7.80 -9.80 14.30
CA SER A 32 -6.39 -9.53 14.52
C SER A 32 -6.24 -8.09 15.04
N PRO A 33 -5.12 -7.71 15.67
CA PRO A 33 -4.88 -6.31 16.02
C PRO A 33 -4.71 -5.41 14.79
N CYS A 34 -4.73 -5.97 13.58
CA CYS A 34 -4.63 -5.22 12.35
C CYS A 34 -5.97 -4.58 12.00
N ILE A 35 -5.87 -3.38 11.44
CA ILE A 35 -6.98 -2.70 10.79
C ILE A 35 -6.66 -2.56 9.29
N GLU A 36 -7.68 -2.55 8.46
CA GLU A 36 -7.54 -2.40 7.02
C GLU A 36 -8.57 -1.49 6.38
N PHE A 37 -8.29 -1.06 5.17
CA PHE A 37 -9.29 -0.49 4.28
C PHE A 37 -9.11 -1.02 2.87
N ARG A 38 -10.16 -0.91 2.07
CA ARG A 38 -10.17 -1.17 0.64
C ARG A 38 -10.84 -0.01 -0.07
N ALA A 39 -10.17 0.56 -1.07
CA ALA A 39 -10.66 1.68 -1.85
C ALA A 39 -10.52 1.40 -3.34
N GLU A 40 -11.63 1.50 -4.07
CA GLU A 40 -11.65 1.38 -5.53
C GLU A 40 -10.92 2.56 -6.18
N VAL A 41 -10.08 2.28 -7.15
CA VAL A 41 -9.37 3.29 -7.92
C VAL A 41 -10.04 3.43 -9.28
N GLN A 42 -10.52 4.63 -9.57
CA GLN A 42 -11.00 5.00 -10.89
C GLN A 42 -9.81 5.40 -11.77
N SER A 43 -9.86 5.03 -13.06
CA SER A 43 -8.89 5.46 -14.06
C SER A 43 -9.58 5.58 -15.42
N ASP A 44 -9.19 6.56 -16.22
CA ASP A 44 -9.70 6.75 -17.57
C ASP A 44 -9.16 5.65 -18.51
N GLY A 45 -8.02 5.06 -18.17
CA GLY A 45 -7.50 3.84 -18.81
C GLY A 45 -8.35 2.59 -18.59
N GLY A 46 -9.35 2.65 -17.68
CA GLY A 46 -10.28 1.54 -17.43
C GLY A 46 -9.66 0.37 -16.66
N TRP A 47 -8.53 0.59 -15.99
CA TRP A 47 -7.85 -0.45 -15.22
C TRP A 47 -8.67 -0.79 -13.97
N PRO A 48 -9.00 -2.08 -13.73
CA PRO A 48 -9.77 -2.49 -12.56
C PRO A 48 -8.87 -2.54 -11.31
N LEU A 49 -8.57 -1.36 -10.76
CA LEU A 49 -7.61 -1.16 -9.68
C LEU A 49 -8.29 -1.00 -8.32
N LEU A 50 -7.61 -1.48 -7.28
CA LEU A 50 -7.97 -1.38 -5.87
C LEU A 50 -6.73 -0.96 -5.09
N VAL A 51 -6.89 -0.11 -4.08
CA VAL A 51 -5.88 0.03 -3.03
C VAL A 51 -6.35 -0.66 -1.75
N ARG A 52 -5.44 -1.41 -1.12
CA ARG A 52 -5.61 -1.91 0.24
C ARG A 52 -4.57 -1.27 1.14
N GLY A 53 -5.03 -0.70 2.25
CA GLY A 53 -4.18 -0.31 3.38
C GLY A 53 -4.31 -1.32 4.50
N SER A 54 -3.20 -1.67 5.15
CA SER A 54 -3.19 -2.49 6.36
C SER A 54 -2.26 -1.87 7.39
N TYR A 55 -2.71 -1.78 8.64
CA TYR A 55 -1.94 -1.21 9.73
C TYR A 55 -2.07 -2.06 10.98
N ASN A 56 -0.94 -2.39 11.60
CA ASN A 56 -0.90 -3.00 12.92
C ASN A 56 -0.31 -1.99 13.92
N PRO A 57 -1.14 -1.39 14.80
CA PRO A 57 -0.69 -0.39 15.75
C PRO A 57 0.15 -0.95 16.91
N ARG A 58 0.18 -2.28 17.12
CA ARG A 58 0.99 -2.91 18.18
C ARG A 58 2.46 -3.05 17.79
N ILE A 59 2.72 -3.30 16.51
CA ILE A 59 4.06 -3.49 15.95
C ILE A 59 4.23 -2.59 14.73
N PRO A 60 4.16 -1.26 14.90
CA PRO A 60 3.74 -0.23 13.92
C PRO A 60 4.10 -0.57 12.47
N ALA A 61 3.33 -1.48 11.89
CA ALA A 61 3.61 -2.07 10.61
C ALA A 61 2.51 -1.61 9.67
N LEU A 62 2.90 -0.97 8.60
CA LEU A 62 2.01 -0.27 7.69
C LEU A 62 2.31 -0.73 6.28
N SER A 63 1.25 -1.12 5.57
CA SER A 63 1.33 -1.56 4.18
C SER A 63 0.29 -0.83 3.35
N PHE A 64 0.70 -0.26 2.21
CA PHE A 64 -0.21 0.21 1.17
C PHE A 64 0.10 -0.54 -0.11
N VAL A 65 -0.91 -1.16 -0.71
CA VAL A 65 -0.74 -1.97 -1.92
C VAL A 65 -1.75 -1.56 -2.99
N LEU A 66 -1.26 -1.34 -4.20
CA LEU A 66 -2.07 -1.22 -5.40
C LEU A 66 -2.25 -2.61 -6.01
N ILE A 67 -3.50 -2.97 -6.24
CA ILE A 67 -3.92 -4.27 -6.70
C ILE A 67 -4.64 -4.09 -8.03
N LEU A 68 -4.16 -4.78 -9.07
CA LEU A 68 -4.90 -4.97 -10.31
C LEU A 68 -5.75 -6.24 -10.15
N LYS A 69 -7.09 -6.12 -10.17
CA LYS A 69 -8.00 -7.23 -9.82
C LYS A 69 -7.78 -8.52 -10.61
N THR A 70 -7.25 -8.42 -11.83
CA THR A 70 -6.97 -9.57 -12.70
C THR A 70 -5.63 -10.25 -12.44
N VAL A 71 -4.74 -9.63 -11.66
CA VAL A 71 -3.33 -10.05 -11.50
C VAL A 71 -2.91 -10.17 -10.03
N GLY A 72 -3.43 -9.31 -9.16
CA GLY A 72 -3.02 -9.19 -7.77
C GLY A 72 -2.21 -7.91 -7.51
N ARG A 73 -1.31 -7.97 -6.51
CA ARG A 73 -0.45 -6.84 -6.13
C ARG A 73 0.48 -6.49 -7.29
N VAL A 74 0.41 -5.24 -7.74
CA VAL A 74 1.26 -4.68 -8.80
C VAL A 74 2.18 -3.59 -8.28
N TYR A 75 1.89 -3.02 -7.12
CA TYR A 75 2.78 -2.05 -6.48
C TYR A 75 2.51 -2.05 -4.98
N GLY A 76 3.54 -1.83 -4.15
CA GLY A 76 3.30 -1.69 -2.73
C GLY A 76 4.46 -1.12 -1.92
N LEU A 77 4.08 -0.53 -0.80
CA LEU A 77 4.94 0.12 0.16
C LEU A 77 4.70 -0.53 1.53
N ASP A 78 5.78 -0.95 2.17
CA ASP A 78 5.77 -1.66 3.43
C ASP A 78 6.74 -0.98 4.42
N LEU A 79 6.25 -0.71 5.64
CA LEU A 79 6.99 -0.11 6.75
C LEU A 79 6.85 -0.99 8.00
N GLY A 80 7.91 -1.08 8.80
CA GLY A 80 7.90 -1.76 10.11
C GLY A 80 8.01 -3.29 10.03
N LYS A 81 8.37 -3.84 8.86
CA LYS A 81 8.61 -5.27 8.66
C LYS A 81 9.84 -5.46 7.77
N ASP A 82 10.75 -6.33 8.16
CA ASP A 82 11.92 -6.65 7.33
C ASP A 82 11.55 -7.44 6.07
N HIS A 83 12.25 -7.16 4.98
CA HIS A 83 12.15 -7.91 3.73
C HIS A 83 13.50 -8.43 3.24
N HIS A 84 13.44 -9.61 2.62
CA HIS A 84 14.55 -10.23 1.92
C HIS A 84 14.18 -10.38 0.45
N ASN A 85 15.05 -9.89 -0.43
CA ASN A 85 14.90 -10.12 -1.86
C ASN A 85 15.15 -11.60 -2.20
N PRO A 86 14.74 -12.09 -3.39
CA PRO A 86 14.97 -13.47 -3.80
C PRO A 86 16.44 -13.90 -3.82
N GLN A 87 17.37 -12.95 -3.91
CA GLN A 87 18.82 -13.15 -3.82
C GLN A 87 19.32 -13.20 -2.36
N CYS A 88 18.41 -13.23 -1.39
CA CYS A 88 18.65 -13.25 0.05
C CYS A 88 19.39 -12.03 0.62
N ASN A 89 19.44 -10.90 -0.10
CA ASN A 89 19.90 -9.65 0.49
C ASN A 89 18.79 -8.99 1.32
N GLN A 90 19.16 -8.45 2.47
CA GLN A 90 18.26 -7.74 3.37
C GLN A 90 18.03 -6.31 2.86
N VAL A 91 16.77 -5.88 2.80
CA VAL A 91 16.38 -4.51 2.38
C VAL A 91 16.10 -3.63 3.60
N GLY A 92 15.55 -4.22 4.66
CA GLY A 92 15.20 -3.56 5.91
C GLY A 92 13.70 -3.24 6.05
N GLU A 93 13.34 -2.60 7.16
CA GLU A 93 11.94 -2.43 7.58
C GLU A 93 11.10 -1.48 6.71
N LYS A 94 11.74 -0.56 5.98
CA LYS A 94 11.09 0.38 5.06
C LYS A 94 11.48 0.03 3.63
N HIS A 95 10.54 -0.48 2.86
CA HIS A 95 10.81 -0.94 1.51
C HIS A 95 9.59 -0.79 0.58
N LYS A 96 9.88 -0.59 -0.69
CA LYS A 96 8.91 -0.61 -1.79
C LYS A 96 9.17 -1.83 -2.64
N HIS A 97 8.10 -2.37 -3.20
CA HIS A 97 8.19 -3.50 -4.10
C HIS A 97 8.16 -3.04 -5.55
N LYS A 98 9.09 -3.58 -6.34
CA LYS A 98 9.19 -3.38 -7.77
C LYS A 98 8.55 -4.56 -8.46
N TRP A 99 7.50 -4.27 -9.23
CA TRP A 99 6.88 -5.30 -10.05
C TRP A 99 7.67 -5.47 -11.36
N THR A 100 7.90 -6.74 -11.73
CA THR A 100 8.41 -7.10 -13.07
C THR A 100 7.68 -8.35 -13.56
N GLU A 101 7.65 -8.57 -14.88
CA GLU A 101 7.09 -9.80 -15.45
C GLU A 101 7.70 -11.08 -14.85
N GLN A 102 9.01 -11.05 -14.56
CA GLN A 102 9.77 -12.22 -14.10
C GLN A 102 9.61 -12.49 -12.61
N LEU A 103 9.69 -11.45 -11.79
CA LEU A 103 9.72 -11.57 -10.32
C LEU A 103 8.39 -11.20 -9.68
N ARG A 104 7.45 -10.64 -10.45
CA ARG A 104 6.26 -9.96 -9.93
C ARG A 104 6.70 -8.97 -8.85
N ASP A 105 5.99 -8.92 -7.75
CA ASP A 105 6.22 -8.04 -6.61
C ASP A 105 7.30 -8.56 -5.63
N LYS A 106 8.18 -9.50 -6.01
CA LYS A 106 9.13 -10.10 -5.05
C LYS A 106 10.38 -9.27 -4.78
N GLU A 107 10.76 -8.39 -5.69
CA GLU A 107 11.94 -7.54 -5.55
C GLU A 107 11.56 -6.26 -4.82
N ALA A 108 12.35 -5.86 -3.82
CA ALA A 108 12.14 -4.64 -3.06
C ALA A 108 13.40 -3.77 -2.95
N TYR A 109 13.20 -2.48 -2.71
CA TYR A 109 14.24 -1.47 -2.55
C TYR A 109 13.85 -0.48 -1.45
N VAL A 110 14.86 0.18 -0.86
CA VAL A 110 14.63 1.22 0.16
C VAL A 110 14.19 2.51 -0.51
N PRO A 111 12.98 3.04 -0.22
CA PRO A 111 12.56 4.34 -0.74
C PRO A 111 13.29 5.49 -0.05
N GLN A 112 13.73 6.48 -0.84
CA GLN A 112 14.26 7.74 -0.33
C GLN A 112 13.18 8.81 -0.11
N ASP A 113 12.07 8.68 -0.84
CA ASP A 113 10.95 9.64 -0.89
C ASP A 113 9.91 9.42 0.22
N ILE A 114 9.91 8.23 0.84
CA ILE A 114 9.06 7.93 2.00
C ILE A 114 9.79 8.36 3.28
N THR A 115 9.34 9.46 3.87
CA THR A 115 9.97 10.10 5.03
C THR A 115 9.12 10.07 6.29
N ALA A 116 7.80 9.86 6.16
CA ALA A 116 6.92 9.74 7.31
C ALA A 116 7.10 8.39 8.02
N PRO A 117 7.00 8.35 9.37
CA PRO A 117 7.07 7.10 10.12
C PRO A 117 5.76 6.30 9.98
N PRO A 118 5.78 4.97 10.22
CA PRO A 118 4.57 4.16 10.20
C PRO A 118 3.57 4.52 11.31
N THR A 119 3.98 5.30 12.31
CA THR A 119 3.09 5.88 13.34
C THR A 119 2.29 7.08 12.84
N ASP A 120 2.53 7.55 11.61
CA ASP A 120 1.70 8.54 10.92
C ASP A 120 1.18 7.99 9.57
N PRO A 121 0.20 7.07 9.58
CA PRO A 121 -0.29 6.46 8.35
C PRO A 121 -0.91 7.45 7.36
N VAL A 122 -1.43 8.58 7.85
CA VAL A 122 -2.03 9.62 6.99
C VAL A 122 -0.94 10.35 6.21
N ALA A 123 0.20 10.67 6.82
CA ALA A 123 1.33 11.24 6.10
C ALA A 123 1.96 10.24 5.12
N VAL A 124 2.15 8.98 5.53
CA VAL A 124 2.67 7.93 4.63
C VAL A 124 1.72 7.70 3.44
N TRP A 125 0.40 7.75 3.67
CA TRP A 125 -0.61 7.62 2.60
C TRP A 125 -0.46 8.69 1.52
N ARG A 126 -0.24 9.95 1.92
CA ARG A 126 -0.01 11.05 0.96
C ARG A 126 1.25 10.82 0.12
N GLN A 127 2.31 10.29 0.73
CA GLN A 127 3.55 9.96 0.04
C GLN A 127 3.37 8.80 -0.93
N PHE A 128 2.64 7.75 -0.51
CA PHE A 128 2.25 6.63 -1.38
C PHE A 128 1.44 7.11 -2.58
N CYS A 129 0.42 7.97 -2.36
CA CYS A 129 -0.40 8.54 -3.42
C CYS A 129 0.43 9.33 -4.44
N CYS A 130 1.33 10.20 -3.96
CA CYS A 130 2.22 10.98 -4.82
C CYS A 130 3.06 10.10 -5.72
N GLU A 131 3.67 9.04 -5.16
CA GLU A 131 4.58 8.21 -5.93
C GLU A 131 3.84 7.23 -6.86
N ALA A 132 2.70 6.67 -6.42
CA ALA A 132 1.86 5.82 -7.25
C ALA A 132 1.08 6.61 -8.33
N ASN A 133 1.31 7.94 -8.43
CA ASN A 133 0.58 8.86 -9.31
C ASN A 133 -0.93 8.68 -9.17
N LEU A 134 -1.39 8.67 -7.91
CA LEU A 134 -2.76 8.44 -7.49
C LEU A 134 -3.28 9.67 -6.76
N THR A 135 -4.39 10.24 -7.23
CA THR A 135 -5.06 11.35 -6.54
C THR A 135 -6.09 10.80 -5.55
N HIS A 136 -6.13 11.32 -4.33
CA HIS A 136 -7.22 11.02 -3.38
C HIS A 136 -8.09 12.27 -3.18
N ALA A 137 -9.30 12.25 -3.75
CA ALA A 137 -10.31 13.28 -3.60
C ALA A 137 -11.16 13.03 -2.35
N GLY A 138 -10.52 13.09 -1.18
CA GLY A 138 -11.11 12.86 0.13
C GLY A 138 -10.06 12.85 1.22
N THR A 139 -10.40 12.30 2.37
CA THR A 139 -9.48 12.18 3.51
C THR A 139 -9.31 10.72 3.92
N LEU A 140 -8.07 10.28 4.14
CA LEU A 140 -7.81 9.07 4.92
C LEU A 140 -7.94 9.43 6.40
N GLN A 141 -8.94 8.86 7.06
CA GLN A 141 -9.13 9.01 8.50
C GLN A 141 -7.93 8.39 9.25
N ALA A 142 -7.56 8.98 10.38
CA ALA A 142 -6.57 8.36 11.25
C ALA A 142 -7.06 7.00 11.74
N PRO A 143 -6.16 6.01 11.94
CA PRO A 143 -6.49 4.79 12.66
C PRO A 143 -7.23 5.09 13.97
N PRO A 144 -8.28 4.32 14.32
CA PRO A 144 -8.88 4.43 15.64
C PRO A 144 -7.81 4.18 16.71
N PRO A 145 -7.86 4.90 17.85
CA PRO A 145 -6.91 4.70 18.93
C PRO A 145 -7.03 3.28 19.48
N VAL A 146 -5.90 2.62 19.74
CA VAL A 146 -5.89 1.32 20.42
C VAL A 146 -6.47 1.51 21.81
N GLN A 147 -7.65 0.94 22.07
CA GLN A 147 -8.13 0.80 23.43
C GLN A 147 -7.15 -0.11 24.17
N LYS A 148 -6.41 0.44 25.13
CA LYS A 148 -5.69 -0.38 26.10
C LYS A 148 -6.75 -1.11 26.90
N GLU A 149 -6.84 -2.43 26.76
CA GLU A 149 -7.64 -3.21 27.70
C GLU A 149 -7.18 -2.87 29.12
N PRO A 150 -8.10 -2.51 30.04
CA PRO A 150 -7.72 -2.41 31.44
C PRO A 150 -7.25 -3.80 31.87
N PHE A 151 -5.98 -3.90 32.28
CA PHE A 151 -5.44 -5.12 32.86
C PHE A 151 -6.35 -5.59 34.01
N PRO A 152 -6.69 -6.89 34.10
CA PRO A 152 -7.35 -7.44 35.28
C PRO A 152 -6.45 -7.37 36.53
#